data_AF-A0AB37HCF7-F1
#
_entry.id   AF-A0AB37HCF7-F1
#
_cell.length_a   1.000
_cell.length_b   1.000
_cell.length_c   1.000
_cell.angle_alpha   90.00
_cell.angle_beta   90.00
_cell.angle_gamma   90.00
#
_symmetry.space_group_name_H-M   'P 1'
#
loop_
_entity.id
_entity.type
_entity.pdbx_description
1 polymer ?
#
loop_
_entity_poly.entity_id
_entity_poly.type
_entity_poly.pdbx_seq_one_letter_code
_entity_poly.pdbx_strand_id
1 'polypeptide(L)'
;MTKQEFLKRLESERLNIGEYIIIIDKISDAPLILGCAYDQGVWKVYETRERGGHFIIKEIDNEDEAFDYFYKVVLSQQNRLNN
;
A
#
# COMPACT_ATOMS: atom_id res chain seq x y z
N MET A 1 -6.92 -10.44 3.13
CA MET A 1 -6.06 -10.81 4.28
C MET A 1 -6.20 -9.76 5.35
N THR A 2 -6.06 -10.10 6.63
CA THR A 2 -6.16 -9.09 7.70
C THR A 2 -4.95 -8.15 7.71
N LYS A 3 -5.12 -6.94 8.26
CA LYS A 3 -4.02 -5.99 8.50
C LYS A 3 -2.84 -6.63 9.24
N GLN A 4 -3.11 -7.48 10.22
CA GLN A 4 -2.07 -8.17 11.00
C GLN A 4 -1.32 -9.20 10.17
N GLU A 5 -2.00 -9.96 9.32
CA GLU A 5 -1.35 -10.88 8.39
C GLU A 5 -0.46 -10.14 7.38
N PHE A 6 -0.95 -9.01 6.86
CA PHE A 6 -0.20 -8.17 5.94
C PHE A 6 1.13 -7.69 6.55
N LEU A 7 1.09 -7.17 7.78
CA LEU A 7 2.29 -6.74 8.52
C LEU A 7 3.28 -7.91 8.74
N LYS A 8 2.77 -9.07 9.14
CA LYS A 8 3.60 -10.28 9.31
C LYS A 8 4.29 -10.69 8.01
N ARG A 9 3.58 -10.65 6.88
CA ARG A 9 4.17 -10.98 5.57
C ARG A 9 5.22 -9.98 5.15
N LEU A 10 4.97 -8.69 5.35
CA LEU A 10 5.96 -7.63 5.09
C LEU A 10 7.28 -7.86 5.83
N GLU A 11 7.19 -8.14 7.14
CA GLU A 11 8.37 -8.41 7.97
C GLU A 11 9.05 -9.73 7.59
N SER A 12 8.26 -10.79 7.38
CA SER A 12 8.79 -12.14 7.11
C SER A 12 9.42 -12.27 5.72
N GLU A 13 8.82 -11.65 4.70
CA GLU A 13 9.26 -11.78 3.31
C GLU A 13 10.32 -10.73 2.93
N ARG A 14 10.66 -9.80 3.84
CA ARG A 14 11.64 -8.72 3.63
C ARG A 14 11.44 -8.05 2.26
N LEU A 15 10.20 -7.70 1.96
CA LEU A 15 9.79 -7.18 0.65
C LEU A 15 10.59 -5.91 0.34
N ASN A 16 11.38 -5.96 -0.73
CA ASN A 16 12.14 -4.81 -1.18
C ASN A 16 11.28 -3.99 -2.16
N ILE A 17 10.75 -2.88 -1.67
CA ILE A 17 9.98 -1.92 -2.45
C ILE A 17 10.81 -0.68 -2.84
N GLY A 18 12.13 -0.76 -2.71
CA GLY A 18 13.06 0.30 -3.09
C GLY A 18 12.94 1.50 -2.15
N GLU A 19 12.82 2.69 -2.73
CA GLU A 19 12.65 3.94 -1.98
C GLU A 19 11.21 4.17 -1.49
N TYR A 20 10.26 3.31 -1.89
CA TYR A 20 8.89 3.44 -1.43
C TYR A 20 8.76 3.09 0.06
N ILE A 21 7.89 3.82 0.75
CA ILE A 21 7.55 3.62 2.14
C ILE A 21 6.11 3.15 2.24
N ILE A 22 5.85 2.16 3.10
CA ILE A 22 4.49 1.70 3.36
C ILE A 22 3.87 2.49 4.50
N ILE A 23 2.69 3.06 4.26
CA ILE A 23 1.88 3.74 5.28
C ILE A 23 0.49 3.13 5.36
N ILE A 24 0.07 2.76 6.56
CA ILE A 24 -1.25 2.19 6.85
C ILE A 24 -2.02 3.18 7.76
N ASP A 25 -3.35 3.12 7.73
CA ASP A 25 -4.32 3.88 8.55
C ASP A 25 -4.47 5.37 8.22
N LYS A 26 -3.52 5.97 7.50
CA LYS A 26 -3.57 7.38 7.14
C LYS A 26 -3.21 7.60 5.68
N ILE A 27 -3.83 8.60 5.08
CA ILE A 27 -3.39 9.16 3.79
C ILE A 27 -2.25 10.14 4.09
N SER A 28 -1.19 10.05 3.31
CA SER A 28 -0.01 10.89 3.43
C SER A 28 0.35 11.45 2.07
N ASP A 29 0.70 12.73 2.01
CA ASP A 29 1.15 13.41 0.79
C ASP A 29 2.67 13.40 0.61
N ALA A 30 3.39 12.77 1.54
CA ALA A 30 4.83 12.58 1.39
C ALA A 30 5.14 11.75 0.14
N PRO A 31 6.28 12.01 -0.54
CA PRO A 31 6.63 11.33 -1.78
C PRO A 31 6.97 9.85 -1.56
N LEU A 32 6.81 9.04 -2.62
CA LEU A 32 7.19 7.63 -2.65
C LEU A 32 6.51 6.80 -1.56
N ILE A 33 5.20 6.94 -1.43
CA ILE A 33 4.40 6.19 -0.46
C ILE A 33 3.53 5.20 -1.21
N LEU A 34 3.48 3.97 -0.70
CA LEU A 34 2.39 3.04 -0.97
C LEU A 34 1.57 2.95 0.30
N GLY A 35 0.26 3.18 0.23
CA GLY A 35 -0.56 3.16 1.42
C GLY A 35 -1.94 2.56 1.26
N CYS A 36 -2.49 2.16 2.40
CA CYS A 36 -3.85 1.67 2.53
C CYS A 36 -4.47 2.31 3.77
N ALA A 37 -5.51 3.12 3.58
CA ALA A 37 -6.14 3.87 4.66
C ALA A 37 -7.66 3.82 4.53
N TYR A 38 -8.36 3.75 5.66
CA TYR A 38 -9.80 3.88 5.71
C TYR A 38 -10.16 5.36 5.76
N ASP A 39 -10.80 5.86 4.70
CA ASP A 39 -11.16 7.27 4.56
C ASP A 39 -12.57 7.40 3.98
N GLN A 40 -13.38 8.28 4.57
CA GLN A 40 -14.77 8.54 4.15
C GLN A 40 -15.67 7.30 4.05
N GLY A 41 -15.41 6.26 4.84
CA GLY A 41 -16.23 5.05 4.89
C GLY A 41 -15.78 3.93 3.97
N VAL A 42 -14.69 4.13 3.20
CA VAL A 42 -14.14 3.15 2.26
C VAL A 42 -12.63 2.99 2.46
N TRP A 43 -12.09 1.80 2.21
CA TRP A 43 -10.64 1.61 2.19
C TRP A 43 -10.07 2.08 0.86
N LYS A 44 -9.11 3.01 0.94
CA LYS A 44 -8.43 3.57 -0.21
C LYS A 44 -7.00 3.05 -0.23
N VAL A 45 -6.68 2.30 -1.29
CA VAL A 45 -5.31 1.94 -1.63
C VAL A 45 -4.76 3.03 -2.52
N TYR A 46 -3.66 3.66 -2.12
CA TYR A 46 -3.10 4.82 -2.79
C TYR A 46 -1.58 4.71 -2.97
N GLU A 47 -1.07 5.41 -3.97
CA GLU A 47 0.37 5.68 -4.14
C GLU A 47 0.64 7.18 -4.16
N THR A 48 1.82 7.60 -3.76
CA THR A 48 2.32 8.96 -4.01
C THR A 48 3.56 8.93 -4.88
N ARG A 49 3.71 9.95 -5.70
CA ARG A 49 4.87 10.11 -6.59
C ARG A 49 5.84 11.15 -6.05
N GLU A 50 7.06 11.17 -6.59
CA GLU A 50 8.15 12.07 -6.17
C GLU A 50 7.79 13.57 -6.19
N ARG A 51 6.87 13.98 -7.08
CA ARG A 51 6.47 15.39 -7.24
C ARG A 51 5.30 15.81 -6.34
N GLY A 52 4.92 14.96 -5.38
CA GLY A 52 3.76 15.15 -4.54
C GLY A 52 2.45 14.76 -5.23
N GLY A 53 1.40 14.56 -4.42
CA GLY A 53 0.08 14.12 -4.86
C GLY A 53 -0.16 12.62 -4.59
N HIS A 54 -1.24 12.33 -3.88
CA HIS A 54 -1.74 10.98 -3.68
C HIS A 54 -2.67 10.58 -4.83
N PHE A 55 -2.44 9.39 -5.37
CA PHE A 55 -3.26 8.77 -6.40
C PHE A 55 -3.96 7.57 -5.77
N ILE A 56 -5.29 7.61 -5.76
CA ILE A 56 -6.08 6.46 -5.33
C ILE A 56 -6.01 5.41 -6.45
N ILE A 57 -5.38 4.28 -6.15
CA ILE A 57 -5.29 3.13 -7.04
C ILE A 57 -6.65 2.41 -7.07
N LYS A 58 -7.24 2.22 -5.88
CA LYS A 58 -8.52 1.51 -5.74
C LYS A 58 -9.23 1.85 -4.43
N GLU A 59 -10.56 1.87 -4.49
CA GLU A 59 -11.46 1.99 -3.34
C GLU A 59 -12.17 0.66 -3.11
N ILE A 60 -12.21 0.20 -1.86
CA ILE A 60 -12.68 -1.13 -1.47
C ILE A 60 -13.46 -1.01 -0.14
N ASP A 61 -14.68 -1.54 -0.07
CA ASP A 61 -15.51 -1.44 1.14
C ASP A 61 -15.06 -2.38 2.27
N ASN A 62 -14.42 -3.50 1.94
CA ASN A 62 -14.00 -4.51 2.89
C ASN A 62 -12.49 -4.38 3.24
N GLU A 63 -12.18 -4.41 4.54
CA GLU A 63 -10.79 -4.32 5.03
C GLU A 63 -9.90 -5.44 4.46
N ASP A 64 -10.36 -6.69 4.55
CA ASP A 64 -9.56 -7.84 4.14
C ASP A 64 -9.25 -7.82 2.64
N GLU A 65 -10.22 -7.43 1.82
CA GLU A 65 -10.02 -7.25 0.38
C GLU A 65 -9.09 -6.08 0.08
N ALA A 66 -9.16 -4.99 0.86
CA ALA A 66 -8.29 -3.84 0.69
C ALA A 66 -6.82 -4.20 0.95
N PHE A 67 -6.55 -4.91 2.04
CA PHE A 67 -5.19 -5.38 2.34
C PHE A 67 -4.72 -6.48 1.39
N ASP A 68 -5.62 -7.35 0.90
CA ASP A 68 -5.27 -8.33 -0.14
C ASP A 68 -4.84 -7.65 -1.45
N TYR A 69 -5.60 -6.63 -1.87
CA TYR A 69 -5.27 -5.83 -3.04
C TYR A 69 -3.98 -5.03 -2.82
N PHE A 70 -3.82 -4.40 -1.66
CA PHE A 70 -2.62 -3.65 -1.33
C PHE A 70 -1.36 -4.54 -1.33
N TYR A 71 -1.46 -5.77 -0.85
CA TYR A 71 -0.36 -6.74 -0.95
C TYR A 71 0.06 -7.02 -2.39
N LYS A 72 -0.90 -7.16 -3.31
CA LYS A 72 -0.60 -7.32 -4.74
C LYS A 72 0.11 -6.09 -5.32
N VAL A 73 -0.25 -4.88 -4.89
CA VAL A 73 0.42 -3.64 -5.30
C VAL A 73 1.88 -3.64 -4.83
N VAL A 74 2.13 -3.98 -3.56
CA VAL A 74 3.48 -4.07 -2.98
C VAL A 74 4.33 -5.10 -3.75
N LEU A 75 3.80 -6.29 -4.02
CA LEU A 75 4.48 -7.31 -4.82
C LEU A 75 4.77 -6.87 -6.26
N SER A 76 3.84 -6.14 -6.88
CA SER A 76 4.04 -5.59 -8.21
C SER A 76 5.18 -4.57 -8.23
N GLN A 77 5.27 -3.72 -7.21
CA GLN A 77 6.37 -2.76 -7.07
C GLN A 77 7.72 -3.45 -6.86
N GLN A 78 7.78 -4.50 -6.05
CA GLN A 78 9.00 -5.30 -5.89
C GLN A 78 9.43 -5.94 -7.22
N ASN A 79 8.50 -6.53 -7.97
CA ASN A 79 8.81 -7.11 -9.28
C ASN A 79 9.32 -6.07 -10.29
N ARG A 80 8.83 -4.83 -10.23
CA ARG A 80 9.32 -3.71 -11.07
C ARG A 80 10.77 -3.33 -10.78
N LEU A 81 11.25 -3.55 -9.56
CA LEU A 81 12.64 -3.23 -9.17
C LEU A 81 13.62 -4.36 -9.50
N ASN A 82 13.11 -5.60 -9.55
CA ASN A 82 13.91 -6.79 -9.83
C ASN A 82 14.07 -7.07 -11.34
N ASN A 83 13.49 -6.26 -12.21
CA ASN A 83 13.40 -6.47 -13.66
C ASN A 83 13.90 -5.26 -14.42
#